data_AF-A0A655FIW1-F1
#
_entry.id   AF-A0A655FIW1-F1
#
_cell.length_a   1.000
_cell.length_b   1.000
_cell.length_c   1.000
_cell.angle_alpha   90.00
_cell.angle_beta   90.00
_cell.angle_gamma   90.00
#
_symmetry.space_group_name_H-M   'P 1'
#
loop_
_entity.id
_entity.type
_entity.pdbx_description
1 polymer ?
#
loop_
_entity_poly.entity_id
_entity_poly.type
_entity_poly.pdbx_seq_one_letter_code
_entity_poly.pdbx_strand_id
1 'polypeptide(L)' 'MRVEVVDDGVGISGDITESGLRNLRQRADDAGGEFTVENMPTGGTLLRWSAPLR' A
#
# COMPACT_ATOMS: atom_id res chain seq x y z
N MET A 1 3.46 12.23 6.90
CA MET A 1 4.20 11.68 5.76
C MET A 1 3.27 10.75 5.01
N ARG A 2 3.22 10.86 3.69
CA ARG A 2 2.36 10.06 2.83
C ARG A 2 3.23 9.35 1.80
N VAL A 3 2.99 8.07 1.61
CA VAL A 3 3.62 7.23 0.59
C VAL A 3 2.49 6.71 -0.30
N GLU A 4 2.53 7.04 -1.57
CA GLU A 4 1.61 6.52 -2.57
C GLU A 4 2.42 5.66 -3.55
N VAL A 5 1.96 4.44 -3.77
CA VAL A 5 2.57 3.51 -4.72
C VAL A 5 1.49 3.14 -5.73
N VAL A 6 1.69 3.58 -6.96
CA VAL A 6 0.87 3.21 -8.12
C VAL A 6 1.60 2.05 -8.80
N ASP A 7 1.02 0.86 -8.79
CA ASP A 7 1.53 -0.29 -9.56
C ASP A 7 0.77 -0.37 -10.90
N ASP A 8 1.48 -0.14 -12.02
CA ASP A 8 0.95 -0.16 -13.40
C ASP A 8 1.02 -1.56 -14.05
N GLY A 9 1.34 -2.59 -13.27
CA GLY A 9 1.07 -3.98 -13.61
C GLY A 9 2.00 -4.60 -14.66
N VAL A 10 3.13 -4.00 -15.01
CA VAL A 10 4.14 -4.70 -15.85
C VAL A 10 5.06 -5.62 -15.02
N GLY A 11 5.01 -5.52 -13.68
CA GLY A 11 5.60 -6.53 -12.82
C GLY A 11 6.03 -6.01 -11.47
N ILE A 12 5.18 -6.21 -10.47
CA ILE A 12 5.69 -6.74 -9.21
C ILE A 12 5.90 -8.24 -9.46
N SER A 13 7.03 -8.59 -10.09
CA SER A 13 7.51 -9.97 -10.22
C SER A 13 8.02 -10.51 -8.87
N GLY A 14 7.18 -10.40 -7.87
CA GLY A 14 7.47 -10.78 -6.49
C GLY A 14 6.22 -10.51 -5.70
N ASP A 15 5.27 -11.44 -5.84
CA ASP A 15 3.99 -11.50 -5.14
C ASP A 15 3.84 -10.41 -4.07
N ILE A 16 2.88 -9.50 -4.26
CA ILE A 16 2.31 -8.80 -3.12
C ILE A 16 1.67 -9.90 -2.27
N THR A 17 2.49 -10.49 -1.41
CA THR A 17 2.08 -11.55 -0.52
C THR A 17 1.06 -10.96 0.45
N GLU A 18 0.06 -11.75 0.84
CA GLU A 18 -0.88 -11.33 1.87
C GLU A 18 -0.16 -10.83 3.14
N SER A 19 1.04 -11.37 3.42
CA SER A 19 1.91 -10.94 4.51
C SER A 19 2.49 -9.53 4.31
N GLY A 20 2.86 -9.15 3.09
CA GLY A 20 3.32 -7.79 2.76
C GLY A 20 2.25 -6.73 3.01
N LEU A 21 1.02 -6.98 2.54
CA LEU A 21 -0.13 -6.09 2.79
C LEU A 21 -0.50 -6.04 4.28
N ARG A 22 -0.47 -7.19 4.97
CA ARG A 22 -0.71 -7.26 6.41
C ARG A 22 0.31 -6.44 7.20
N ASN A 23 1.60 -6.53 6.84
CA ASN A 23 2.66 -5.76 7.46
C ASN A 23 2.49 -4.25 7.23
N LEU A 24 2.14 -3.81 6.02
CA LEU A 24 1.88 -2.40 5.73
C LEU A 24 0.68 -1.84 6.50
N ARG A 25 -0.40 -2.63 6.61
CA ARG A 25 -1.57 -2.30 7.44
C ARG A 25 -1.18 -2.16 8.91
N GLN A 26 -0.49 -3.16 9.46
CA GLN A 26 -0.06 -3.12 10.86
C GLN A 26 0.82 -1.88 11.15
N ARG A 27 1.73 -1.54 10.23
CA ARG A 27 2.57 -0.35 10.38
C ARG A 27 1.81 0.97 10.32
N ALA A 28 0.72 1.04 9.53
CA ALA A 28 -0.17 2.19 9.58
C ALA A 28 -0.81 2.28 10.96
N ASP A 29 -1.37 1.18 11.47
CA ASP A 29 -2.02 1.15 12.77
C ASP A 29 -1.05 1.56 13.90
N ASP A 30 0.15 0.98 13.93
CA ASP A 30 1.19 1.27 14.92
C ASP A 30 1.66 2.74 14.88
N ALA A 31 1.64 3.35 13.69
CA ALA A 31 2.02 4.74 13.49
C ALA A 31 0.86 5.73 13.73
N GLY A 32 -0.37 5.25 14.00
CA GLY A 32 -1.57 6.09 14.04
C GLY A 32 -1.91 6.69 12.69
N GLY A 33 -1.65 5.93 11.63
CA GLY A 33 -1.81 6.30 10.23
C GLY A 33 -2.95 5.55 9.54
N GLU A 34 -2.95 5.59 8.21
CA GLU A 34 -3.96 4.96 7.36
C GLU A 34 -3.32 4.18 6.21
N PHE A 35 -3.98 3.09 5.79
CA PHE A 35 -3.56 2.28 4.66
C PHE A 35 -4.77 1.82 3.82
N THR A 36 -4.75 2.11 2.52
CA THR A 36 -5.78 1.67 1.55
C THR A 36 -5.16 0.93 0.36
N VAL A 37 -5.95 0.01 -0.19
CA VAL A 37 -5.64 -0.77 -1.40
C VAL A 37 -6.85 -0.70 -2.32
N GLU A 38 -6.66 -0.23 -3.54
CA GLU A 38 -7.72 -0.03 -4.52
C GLU A 38 -7.33 -0.65 -5.86
N ASN A 39 -8.26 -1.35 -6.51
CA ASN A 39 -8.05 -1.82 -7.88
C ASN A 39 -8.37 -0.68 -8.85
N MET A 40 -7.45 -0.39 -9.77
CA MET A 40 -7.64 0.71 -10.71
C MET A 40 -8.52 0.28 -11.90
N PRO A 41 -9.44 1.15 -12.38
CA PRO A 41 -10.32 0.83 -13.51
C PRO A 41 -9.58 0.48 -14.81
N THR A 42 -8.36 0.98 -14.98
CA THR A 42 -7.50 0.74 -16.15
C THR A 42 -6.59 -0.48 -16.01
N GLY A 43 -6.74 -1.27 -14.94
CA GLY A 43 -5.80 -2.31 -14.54
C GLY A 43 -4.74 -1.79 -13.56
N GLY A 44 -4.20 -2.69 -12.73
CA GLY A 44 -3.21 -2.38 -11.70
C GLY A 44 -3.80 -2.19 -10.30
N THR A 45 -2.93 -1.99 -9.32
CA THR A 45 -3.28 -1.82 -7.90
C THR A 45 -2.69 -0.51 -7.38
N LEU A 46 -3.54 0.28 -6.73
CA LEU A 46 -3.14 1.50 -6.05
C LEU A 46 -3.05 1.25 -4.55
N LEU A 47 -1.86 1.50 -4.01
CA LEU A 47 -1.56 1.39 -2.58
C LEU A 47 -1.32 2.79 -2.02
N ARG A 48 -2.06 3.16 -0.97
CA ARG A 48 -1.84 4.41 -0.25
C ARG A 48 -1.54 4.10 1.20
N TRP A 49 -0.46 4.66 1.70
CA TRP A 49 -0.06 4.58 3.10
C TRP A 49 0.25 5.98 3.62
N SER A 50 -0.19 6.31 4.82
CA SER A 50 0.14 7.59 5.45
C SER A 50 0.25 7.47 6.95
N ALA A 51 1.08 8.31 7.55
CA ALA A 51 1.20 8.43 9.00
C ALA A 51 1.61 9.86 9.42
N PRO A 52 1.35 10.28 10.67
CA PRO A 52 1.81 11.56 11.19
C PRO A 52 3.34 11.68 11.15
N LEU A 53 3.85 12.87 10.85
CA LEU A 53 5.25 13.21 11.09
C LEU A 53 5.33 13.75 12.52
N ARG A 54 6.10 13.10 13.38
CA ARG A 54 6.45 13.64 14.70
C ARG A 54 7.64 14.57 14.57
#